data_AF-A0AAW8WG67-F1
#
_entry.id   AF-A0AAW8WG67-F1
#
_cell.length_a   1.000
_cell.length_b   1.000
_cell.length_c   1.000
_cell.angle_alpha   90.00
_cell.angle_beta   90.00
_cell.angle_gamma   90.00
#
_symmetry.space_group_name_H-M   'P 1'
#
loop_
_entity.id
_entity.type
_entity.pdbx_description
1 polymer ?
#
loop_
_entity_poly.entity_id
_entity_poly.type
_entity_poly.pdbx_seq_one_letter_code
_entity_poly.pdbx_strand_id
1 'polypeptide(L)' 'MQRVIVWQIQRIWTATDGTMFVQWHFEAQTQRLTVFDGLSSIHFNAANQIDDLREYQTATQHTYPYH' A
#
# COMPACT_ATOMS: atom_id res chain seq x y z
N MET A 1 18.72 9.08 -9.08
CA MET A 1 17.61 9.73 -8.34
C MET A 1 16.44 8.77 -8.29
N GLN A 2 15.71 8.74 -7.18
CA GLN A 2 14.47 7.97 -7.03
C GLN A 2 13.30 8.95 -7.08
N ARG A 3 12.32 8.70 -7.95
CA ARG A 3 11.12 9.54 -8.12
C ARG A 3 9.88 8.66 -8.07
N VAL A 4 8.95 8.98 -7.16
CA VAL A 4 7.60 8.40 -7.18
C VAL A 4 6.85 8.95 -8.39
N ILE A 5 6.27 8.06 -9.18
CA ILE A 5 5.43 8.40 -10.34
C ILE A 5 3.97 8.38 -9.90
N VAL A 6 3.55 7.27 -9.30
CA VAL A 6 2.17 7.06 -8.83
C VAL A 6 2.21 6.44 -7.44
N TRP A 7 1.36 6.94 -6.55
CA TRP A 7 1.02 6.24 -5.32
C TRP A 7 -0.48 6.42 -5.07
N GLN A 8 -1.26 5.46 -5.54
CA GLN A 8 -2.72 5.57 -5.54
C GLN A 8 -3.31 4.64 -4.49
N ILE A 9 -4.16 5.19 -3.62
CA ILE A 9 -5.00 4.37 -2.74
C ILE A 9 -6.15 3.80 -3.57
N GLN A 10 -6.26 2.48 -3.62
CA GLN A 10 -7.29 1.77 -4.38
C GLN A 10 -8.53 1.52 -3.52
N ARG A 11 -8.33 1.03 -2.29
CA ARG A 11 -9.42 0.67 -1.36
C ARG A 11 -8.99 0.86 0.08
N ILE A 12 -9.97 1.14 0.93
CA ILE A 12 -9.82 1.24 2.38
C ILE A 12 -10.92 0.40 3.02
N TRP A 13 -10.55 -0.43 4.00
CA TRP A 13 -11.48 -1.14 4.86
C TRP A 13 -11.18 -0.81 6.32
N THR A 14 -12.22 -0.70 7.12
CA THR A 14 -12.12 -0.46 8.56
C THR A 14 -12.65 -1.68 9.29
N ALA A 15 -11.86 -2.22 10.21
CA ALA A 15 -12.29 -3.24 11.15
C ALA A 15 -12.87 -2.58 12.41
N THR A 16 -13.54 -3.38 13.24
CA THR A 16 -14.19 -2.89 14.48
C THR A 16 -13.22 -2.66 15.64
N ASP A 17 -11.99 -3.17 15.53
CA ASP A 17 -10.97 -3.13 16.58
C ASP A 17 -10.00 -1.96 16.45
N GLY A 18 -10.25 -1.00 15.54
CA GLY A 18 -9.33 0.10 15.27
C GLY A 18 -8.28 -0.22 14.20
N THR A 19 -8.32 -1.42 13.61
CA THR A 19 -7.50 -1.77 12.44
C THR A 19 -8.09 -1.21 11.16
N MET A 20 -7.25 -0.67 10.30
CA MET A 20 -7.55 -0.26 8.94
C MET A 20 -6.69 -1.04 7.96
N PHE A 21 -7.30 -1.48 6.87
CA PHE A 21 -6.61 -2.10 5.75
C PHE A 21 -6.64 -1.13 4.56
N VAL A 22 -5.49 -0.84 3.98
CA VAL A 22 -5.34 0.10 2.87
C VAL A 22 -4.65 -0.59 1.72
N GLN A 23 -5.39 -0.82 0.63
CA GLN A 23 -4.83 -1.33 -0.62
C GLN A 23 -4.35 -0.15 -1.47
N TRP A 24 -3.15 -0.26 -2.02
CA TRP A 24 -2.54 0.79 -2.84
C TRP A 24 -1.74 0.22 -4.02
N HIS A 25 -1.59 1.06 -5.04
CA HIS A 25 -0.72 0.83 -6.18
C HIS A 25 0.47 1.79 -6.12
N PHE A 26 1.67 1.29 -6.35
CA PHE A 26 2.88 2.09 -6.28
C PHE A 26 3.72 1.94 -7.54
N GLU A 27 4.09 3.07 -8.13
CA GLU A 27 5.00 3.18 -9.25
C GLU A 27 6.11 4.17 -8.94
N ALA A 28 7.37 3.77 -9.12
CA ALA A 28 8.51 4.65 -8.97
C ALA A 28 9.58 4.39 -10.03
N GLN A 29 10.17 5.49 -10.53
CA GLN A 29 11.40 5.46 -11.30
C GLN A 29 12.58 5.43 -10.33
N THR A 30 13.25 4.28 -10.22
CA THR A 30 14.52 4.13 -9.53
C THR A 30 15.63 3.95 -10.58
N GLN A 31 16.46 2.91 -10.47
CA GLN A 31 17.31 2.42 -11.56
C GLN A 31 16.48 1.77 -12.69
N ARG A 32 15.33 1.20 -12.33
CA ARG A 32 14.33 0.63 -13.24
C ARG A 32 12.93 1.07 -12.83
N LEU A 33 11.98 1.03 -13.76
CA LEU A 33 10.58 1.21 -13.40
C LEU A 33 10.19 0.09 -12.43
N THR A 34 9.70 0.50 -11.26
CA THR A 34 9.25 -0.41 -10.22
C THR A 34 7.77 -0.19 -10.02
N VAL A 35 7.00 -1.25 -10.26
CA VAL A 35 5.53 -1.26 -10.16
C VAL A 35 5.11 -2.42 -9.29
N PHE A 36 4.32 -2.17 -8.27
CA PHE A 36 3.72 -3.22 -7.44
C PHE A 36 2.48 -2.72 -6.71
N ASP A 37 1.59 -3.65 -6.38
CA ASP A 37 0.53 -3.40 -5.42
C ASP A 37 1.00 -3.72 -4.01
N GLY A 38 0.34 -3.10 -3.04
CA GLY A 38 0.53 -3.39 -1.64
C GLY A 38 -0.74 -3.28 -0.82
N LEU A 39 -0.66 -3.82 0.39
CA LEU A 39 -1.67 -3.75 1.42
C LEU A 39 -0.99 -3.35 2.73
N SER A 40 -1.46 -2.25 3.34
CA SER A 40 -1.06 -1.87 4.69
C SER A 40 -2.16 -2.27 5.68
N SER A 41 -1.78 -2.93 6.77
CA SER A 41 -2.60 -3.15 7.98
C SER A 41 -2.12 -2.16 9.03
N ILE A 42 -3.00 -1.29 9.49
CA ILE A 42 -2.68 -0.18 10.39
C ILE A 42 -3.62 -0.26 11.59
N HIS A 43 -3.13 -0.51 12.79
CA HIS A 43 -3.91 -0.44 14.01
C HIS A 43 -3.67 0.91 14.70
N PHE A 44 -4.75 1.50 15.23
CA PHE A 44 -4.71 2.71 16.02
C PHE A 44 -5.11 2.40 17.46
N ASN A 45 -4.29 2.86 18.41
CA ASN A 45 -4.62 2.77 19.82
C ASN A 45 -5.74 3.74 20.21
N ALA A 46 -6.21 3.65 21.46
CA ALA A 46 -7.26 4.52 21.99
C ALA A 46 -6.91 6.03 22.02
N ALA A 47 -5.62 6.38 21.87
CA ALA A 47 -5.16 7.76 21.73
C ALA A 47 -5.04 8.22 20.26
N ASN A 48 -5.57 7.43 19.31
CA ASN A 48 -5.50 7.65 17.86
C ASN A 48 -4.06 7.69 17.31
N GLN A 49 -3.14 6.95 17.93
CA GLN A 49 -1.77 6.80 17.46
C GLN A 49 -1.59 5.42 16.83
N ILE A 50 -0.77 5.33 15.79
CA ILE A 50 -0.40 4.04 15.20
C ILE A 50 0.49 3.29 16.19
N ASP A 51 0.08 2.10 16.59
CA ASP A 51 0.82 1.20 17.49
C ASP A 51 1.13 -0.18 16.85
N ASP A 52 0.49 -0.55 15.74
CA ASP A 52 0.91 -1.63 14.84
C ASP A 52 0.78 -1.19 13.38
N LEU A 53 1.82 -1.43 12.60
CA LEU A 53 1.86 -1.18 11.15
C LEU A 53 2.54 -2.35 10.46
N ARG A 54 1.84 -2.97 9.51
CA ARG A 54 2.38 -4.05 8.67
C ARG A 54 2.10 -3.76 7.22
N GLU A 55 3.10 -3.94 6.38
CA GLU A 55 3.01 -3.69 4.95
C GLU A 55 3.33 -4.96 4.18
N TYR A 56 2.44 -5.32 3.26
CA TYR A 56 2.56 -6.48 2.41
C TYR A 56 2.66 -6.00 0.97
N GLN A 57 3.77 -6.32 0.32
CA GLN A 57 3.97 -6.08 -1.10
C GLN A 57 3.67 -7.36 -1.89
N THR A 58 2.97 -7.24 -3.01
CA THR A 58 2.85 -8.36 -3.94
C THR A 58 4.17 -8.58 -4.67
N ALA A 59 4.81 -9.73 -4.45
CA ALA A 59 6.04 -10.11 -5.15
C ALA A 59 5.79 -10.67 -6.56
N THR A 60 4.53 -10.96 -6.89
CA THR A 60 4.14 -11.57 -8.16
C THR A 60 4.03 -10.51 -9.25
N GLN A 61 4.52 -10.83 -10.44
CA GLN A 61 4.39 -9.96 -11.60
C GLN A 61 2.91 -9.89 -12.01
N HIS A 62 2.28 -8.74 -11.83
CA HIS A 62 0.91 -8.53 -12.27
C HIS A 62 0.89 -8.13 -13.74
N THR A 63 0.22 -8.93 -14.56
CA THR A 63 -0.13 -8.54 -15.94
C THR A 63 -1.51 -7.92 -15.89
N TYR A 64 -1.59 -6.60 -16.03
CA TYR A 64 -2.87 -5.93 -16.26
C TYR A 64 -3.07 -5.83 -17.79
N PRO A 65 -3.97 -6.64 -18.38
CA PRO A 65 -4.11 -6.72 -19.83
C PRO A 65 -4.75 -5.48 -20.47
N TYR A 66 -5.21 -4.52 -19.67
CA TYR A 66 -5.86 -3.30 -20.13
C TYR A 66 -5.20 -2.07 -19.49
N HIS A 67 -3.96 -1.80 -19.88
CA HIS A 67 -3.34 -0.48 -19.77
C HIS A 67 -3.25 0.16 -21.15
#